data_AF-A0A8T5NZ32-F1
#
_entry.id   AF-A0A8T5NZ32-F1
#
_cell.length_a   1.000
_cell.length_b   1.000
_cell.length_c   1.000
_cell.angle_alpha   90.00
_cell.angle_beta   90.00
_cell.angle_gamma   90.00
#
_symmetry.space_group_name_H-M   'P 1'
#
loop_
_entity.id
_entity.type
_entity.pdbx_description
1 polymer ?
#
loop_
_entity_poly.entity_id
_entity_poly.type
_entity_poly.pdbx_seq_one_letter_code
_entity_poly.pdbx_strand_id
1 'polypeptide(L)'
;MARRSTGFRNKTRRLLSGAAEKRVTVASRMKEFKHGAKVVIRINPAIHDGIPHPRYYGALGTVIEKRGRSYVVEIKDGGKTKWLIAAGEHLKTI
;
A
#
# COMPACT_ATOMS: atom_id res chain seq x y z
N MET A 1 14.91 -5.65 29.14
CA MET A 1 14.79 -4.89 27.87
C MET A 1 13.51 -4.07 27.90
N ALA A 2 13.55 -2.80 27.49
CA ALA A 2 12.34 -1.96 27.43
C ALA A 2 11.39 -2.42 26.31
N ARG A 3 10.08 -2.43 26.59
CA ARG A 3 9.05 -2.75 25.60
C ARG A 3 8.97 -1.64 24.56
N ARG A 4 9.06 -2.01 23.28
CA ARG A 4 8.99 -1.06 22.16
C ARG A 4 7.53 -0.65 21.89
N SER A 5 7.34 0.54 21.32
CA SER A 5 6.02 1.04 20.92
C SER A 5 5.37 0.18 19.82
N THR A 6 4.04 0.12 19.81
CA THR A 6 3.22 -0.64 18.83
C THR A 6 2.60 0.23 17.74
N GLY A 7 3.15 1.43 17.53
CA GLY A 7 2.62 2.39 16.57
C GLY A 7 2.78 1.97 15.10
N PHE A 8 2.10 2.69 14.22
CA PHE A 8 2.06 2.46 12.77
C PHE A 8 3.43 2.34 12.10
N ARG A 9 4.43 3.08 12.59
CA ARG A 9 5.80 3.12 12.04
C ARG A 9 6.79 2.21 12.78
N ASN A 10 6.31 1.28 13.61
CA ASN A 10 7.19 0.36 14.32
C ASN A 10 7.94 -0.56 13.34
N LYS A 11 9.28 -0.64 13.46
CA LYS A 11 10.17 -1.46 12.62
C LYS A 11 10.10 -1.16 11.11
N THR A 12 9.62 0.02 10.70
CA THR A 12 9.48 0.37 9.28
C THR A 12 10.63 1.18 8.70
N ARG A 13 11.66 1.53 9.50
CA ARG A 13 12.79 2.38 9.06
C ARG A 13 13.37 1.93 7.71
N ARG A 14 13.84 0.68 7.59
CA ARG A 14 14.42 0.18 6.34
C ARG A 14 13.42 0.14 5.17
N LEU A 15 12.15 -0.10 5.45
CA LEU A 15 11.09 -0.17 4.43
C LEU A 15 10.75 1.22 3.87
N LEU A 16 10.73 2.24 4.73
CA LEU A 16 10.38 3.62 4.39
C LEU A 16 11.60 4.52 4.14
N SER A 17 12.82 4.04 4.36
CA SER A 17 14.08 4.75 4.07
C SER A 17 14.49 4.69 2.59
N GLY A 18 13.64 4.17 1.70
CA GLY A 18 13.93 4.06 0.28
C GLY A 18 14.31 5.39 -0.35
N ALA A 19 15.37 5.38 -1.17
CA ALA A 19 15.93 6.55 -1.83
C ALA A 19 14.90 7.29 -2.68
N ALA A 20 15.05 8.62 -2.76
CA ALA A 20 14.28 9.56 -3.56
C ALA A 20 14.31 9.30 -5.10
N GLU A 21 14.79 8.13 -5.54
CA GLU A 21 15.04 7.77 -6.94
C GLU A 21 13.77 7.62 -7.79
N LYS A 22 12.59 7.54 -7.17
CA LYS A 22 11.31 7.64 -7.89
C LYS A 22 10.66 8.96 -7.57
N ARG A 23 11.06 10.02 -8.28
CA ARG A 23 10.22 11.21 -8.42
C ARG A 23 8.81 10.74 -8.75
N VAL A 24 7.84 11.17 -7.94
CA VAL A 24 6.43 10.88 -8.18
C VAL A 24 6.08 11.50 -9.53
N THR A 25 5.91 10.67 -10.55
CA THR A 25 5.44 11.12 -11.86
C THR A 25 3.93 11.28 -11.83
N VAL A 26 3.42 12.25 -12.59
CA VAL A 26 1.97 12.47 -12.75
C VAL A 26 1.27 11.19 -13.21
N ALA A 27 1.89 10.42 -14.11
CA ALA A 27 1.40 9.13 -14.57
C ALA A 27 1.21 8.09 -13.45
N SER A 28 2.08 8.08 -12.43
CA SER A 28 1.95 7.17 -11.28
C SER A 28 0.72 7.51 -10.43
N ARG A 29 0.33 8.79 -10.40
CA ARG A 29 -0.83 9.31 -9.64
C ARG A 29 -2.16 9.18 -10.37
N MET A 30 -2.12 9.25 -11.69
CA MET A 30 -3.30 9.09 -12.55
C MET A 30 -3.61 7.63 -12.92
N LYS A 31 -2.84 6.67 -12.39
CA LYS A 31 -3.02 5.26 -12.74
C LYS A 31 -4.35 4.74 -12.23
N GLU A 32 -5.13 4.19 -13.15
CA GLU A 32 -6.42 3.59 -12.84
C GLU A 32 -6.31 2.07 -12.72
N PHE A 33 -7.04 1.51 -11.75
CA PHE A 33 -7.14 0.07 -11.55
C PHE A 33 -8.59 -0.34 -11.75
N LYS A 34 -8.81 -1.36 -12.60
CA LYS A 34 -10.12 -1.94 -12.84
C LYS A 34 -10.54 -2.82 -11.67
N HIS A 35 -11.85 -2.94 -11.46
CA HIS A 35 -12.42 -3.93 -10.56
C HIS A 35 -11.92 -5.34 -10.95
N GLY A 36 -11.56 -6.17 -9.97
CA GLY A 36 -11.02 -7.51 -10.19
C GLY A 36 -9.54 -7.56 -10.59
N ALA A 37 -8.87 -6.42 -10.76
CA ALA A 37 -7.44 -6.41 -11.08
C ALA A 37 -6.59 -6.93 -9.91
N LYS A 38 -5.59 -7.76 -10.23
CA LYS A 38 -4.59 -8.24 -9.27
C LYS A 38 -3.51 -7.19 -9.07
N VAL A 39 -3.31 -6.80 -7.82
CA VAL A 39 -2.35 -5.76 -7.43
C VAL A 39 -1.47 -6.24 -6.29
N VAL A 40 -0.26 -5.72 -6.25
CA VAL A 40 0.67 -5.86 -5.12
C VAL A 40 0.74 -4.53 -4.39
N ILE A 41 0.62 -4.59 -3.07
CA ILE A 41 0.76 -3.42 -2.21
C ILE A 41 2.24 -3.08 -2.08
N ARG A 42 2.64 -1.96 -2.67
CA ARG A 42 4.01 -1.46 -2.61
C ARG A 42 4.01 -0.01 -2.20
N ILE A 43 4.31 0.21 -0.92
CA ILE A 43 4.32 1.54 -0.32
C ILE A 43 5.42 2.39 -0.96
N ASN A 44 5.02 3.42 -1.68
CA ASN A 44 5.89 4.53 -2.03
C ASN A 44 6.15 5.43 -0.79
N PRO A 45 7.39 5.55 -0.28
CA PRO A 45 7.69 6.35 0.90
C PRO A 45 7.54 7.87 0.70
N ALA A 46 7.56 8.36 -0.55
CA ALA A 46 7.50 9.78 -0.87
C ALA A 46 6.10 10.40 -0.72
N ILE A 47 5.06 9.57 -0.72
CA ILE A 47 3.66 10.01 -0.58
C ILE A 47 3.15 9.49 0.74
N HIS A 48 2.68 10.40 1.60
CA HIS A 48 2.12 10.04 2.91
C HIS A 48 0.60 9.81 2.86
N ASP A 49 -0.06 10.33 1.84
CA ASP A 49 -1.50 10.24 1.66
C ASP A 49 -1.92 8.84 1.23
N GLY A 50 -2.90 8.27 1.94
CA GLY A 50 -3.47 6.96 1.58
C GLY A 50 -2.49 5.79 1.72
N ILE A 51 -1.45 5.94 2.55
CA ILE A 51 -0.54 4.85 2.91
C ILE A 51 -1.32 3.74 3.64
N PRO A 52 -1.29 2.49 3.13
CA PRO A 52 -1.79 1.35 3.88
C PRO A 52 -0.86 0.96 5.03
N HIS A 53 -1.38 0.22 6.02
CA HIS A 53 -0.56 -0.24 7.15
C HIS A 53 0.69 -1.02 6.66
N PRO A 54 1.92 -0.64 7.06
CA PRO A 54 3.18 -1.21 6.54
C PRO A 54 3.34 -2.72 6.68
N ARG A 55 2.60 -3.32 7.63
CA ARG A 55 2.46 -4.78 7.78
C ARG A 55 2.07 -5.49 6.48
N TYR A 56 1.27 -4.86 5.63
CA TYR A 56 0.76 -5.47 4.38
C TYR A 56 1.63 -5.15 3.16
N TYR A 57 2.83 -4.60 3.37
CA TYR A 57 3.77 -4.39 2.28
C TYR A 57 4.13 -5.73 1.61
N GLY A 58 4.04 -5.77 0.28
CA GLY A 58 4.29 -6.96 -0.52
C GLY A 58 3.13 -7.95 -0.58
N ALA A 59 2.01 -7.66 0.11
CA ALA A 59 0.83 -8.50 0.00
C ALA A 59 0.20 -8.38 -1.40
N LEU A 60 -0.28 -9.52 -1.90
CA LEU A 60 -1.00 -9.64 -3.15
C LEU A 60 -2.50 -9.57 -2.86
N GLY A 61 -3.22 -8.83 -3.68
CA GLY A 61 -4.65 -8.60 -3.48
C GLY A 61 -5.40 -8.30 -4.76
N THR A 62 -6.72 -8.21 -4.61
CA THR A 62 -7.65 -7.97 -5.71
C THR A 62 -8.41 -6.67 -5.44
N VAL A 63 -8.52 -5.80 -6.44
CA VAL A 63 -9.28 -4.54 -6.30
C VAL A 63 -10.78 -4.83 -6.30
N ILE A 64 -11.47 -4.52 -5.19
CA ILE A 64 -12.93 -4.68 -5.04
C ILE A 64 -13.66 -3.41 -5.44
N GLU A 65 -13.17 -2.22 -5.10
CA GLU A 65 -13.89 -1.00 -5.45
C GLU A 65 -12.97 0.20 -5.42
N LYS A 66 -13.42 1.27 -6.06
CA LYS A 66 -12.81 2.60 -5.97
C LYS A 66 -13.61 3.41 -4.98
N ARG A 67 -12.96 3.89 -3.91
CA ARG A 67 -13.55 4.75 -2.89
C ARG A 67 -12.90 6.13 -2.97
N GLY A 68 -13.57 7.04 -3.68
CA GLY A 68 -13.02 8.36 -4.00
C GLY A 68 -11.75 8.25 -4.86
N ARG A 69 -10.61 8.69 -4.31
CA ARG A 69 -9.29 8.61 -4.98
C ARG A 69 -8.52 7.33 -4.65
N SER A 70 -8.97 6.57 -3.66
CA SER A 70 -8.32 5.35 -3.19
C SER A 70 -9.06 4.10 -3.66
N TYR A 71 -8.42 2.94 -3.53
CA TYR A 71 -8.99 1.66 -3.88
C TYR A 71 -9.12 0.79 -2.62
N VAL A 72 -10.18 0.00 -2.58
CA VAL A 72 -10.35 -1.07 -1.61
C VAL A 72 -9.78 -2.34 -2.22
N VAL A 73 -8.77 -2.89 -1.58
CA VAL A 73 -8.07 -4.08 -2.01
C VAL A 73 -8.36 -5.21 -1.01
N GLU A 74 -8.83 -6.32 -1.53
CA GLU A 74 -8.93 -7.56 -0.77
C GLU A 74 -7.55 -8.21 -0.67
N ILE A 75 -7.12 -8.49 0.56
CA ILE A 75 -5.90 -9.25 0.83
C ILE A 75 -6.21 -10.47 1.67
N LYS A 76 -5.40 -11.51 1.47
CA LYS A 76 -5.40 -12.70 2.31
C LYS A 76 -4.22 -12.64 3.28
N ASP A 77 -4.49 -12.39 4.55
CA ASP A 77 -3.49 -12.39 5.62
C ASP A 77 -3.55 -13.74 6.35
N GLY A 78 -2.74 -14.69 5.88
CA GLY A 78 -2.81 -16.09 6.31
C GLY A 78 -4.15 -16.73 5.93
N GLY A 79 -5.00 -17.00 6.92
CA GLY A 79 -6.33 -17.59 6.72
C GLY A 79 -7.48 -16.60 6.67
N LYS A 80 -7.23 -15.30 6.89
CA LYS A 80 -8.29 -14.29 7.00
C LYS A 80 -8.29 -13.35 5.80
N THR A 81 -9.47 -13.12 5.24
CA THR A 81 -9.70 -12.10 4.23
C THR A 81 -9.86 -10.75 4.91
N LYS A 82 -9.16 -9.73 4.42
CA LYS A 82 -9.22 -8.37 4.93
C LYS A 82 -9.34 -7.38 3.79
N TRP A 83 -10.01 -6.27 4.05
CA TRP A 83 -10.08 -5.15 3.12
C TRP A 83 -9.14 -4.04 3.56
N LEU A 84 -8.34 -3.57 2.61
CA LEU A 84 -7.35 -2.53 2.82
C LEU A 84 -7.64 -1.37 1.89
N ILE A 85 -7.66 -0.16 2.44
CA ILE A 85 -7.78 1.06 1.65
C ILE A 85 -6.36 1.53 1.33
N ALA A 86 -6.04 1.68 0.06
CA ALA A 86 -4.76 2.17 -0.41
C ALA A 86 -4.96 3.10 -1.60
N ALA A 87 -4.20 4.20 -1.64
CA ALA A 87 -4.16 5.05 -2.82
C ALA A 87 -3.45 4.34 -3.98
N GLY A 88 -3.78 4.72 -5.23
CA GLY A 88 -3.24 4.08 -6.42
C GLY A 88 -1.72 4.12 -6.51
N GLU A 89 -1.10 5.12 -5.89
CA GLU A 89 0.36 5.30 -5.83
C GLU A 89 1.07 4.23 -4.99
N HIS A 90 0.35 3.56 -4.10
CA HIS A 90 0.86 2.45 -3.29
C HIS A 90 0.49 1.08 -3.86
N LEU A 91 -0.08 1.03 -5.06
CA LEU A 91 -0.47 -0.20 -5.75
C LEU A 91 0.38 -0.39 -7.00
N LYS A 92 0.82 -1.63 -7.22
CA LYS A 92 1.52 -2.02 -8.45
C LYS A 92 0.74 -3.15 -9.11
N THR A 93 0.44 -3.02 -10.39
CA THR A 93 -0.10 -4.14 -11.17
C THR A 93 0.95 -5.24 -11.28
N ILE A 94 0.49 -6.48 -11.29
CA ILE A 94 1.29 -7.65 -11.71
C ILE A 94 1.40 -7.66 -13.22
#